data_AF-H1V8L3-F1
#
_entry.id   AF-H1V8L3-F1
#
_cell.length_a   1.000
_cell.length_b   1.000
_cell.length_c   1.000
_cell.angle_alpha   90.00
_cell.angle_beta   90.00
_cell.angle_gamma   90.00
#
_symmetry.space_group_name_H-M   'P 1'
#
loop_
_entity.id
_entity.type
_entity.pdbx_description
1 polymer ?
#
loop_
_entity_poly.entity_id
_entity_poly.type
_entity_poly.pdbx_seq_one_letter_code
_entity_poly.pdbx_strand_id
1 'polypeptide(L)'
;MASLAASLRSLTLNTARATIPRVGATTTTTATRALSTAILTKQPAQRTESVLAAFGQKAAAVGNAVVQQTRGMKVHSSVKKRCEHCKIVRRKAGKRHNGYLYVICKANPRHKQRQD
;
A
#
# COMPACT_ATOMS: atom_id res chain seq x y z
N MET A 1 -5.82 76.95 6.58
CA MET A 1 -5.82 77.25 5.13
C MET A 1 -4.46 76.81 4.57
N ALA A 2 -4.47 75.94 3.55
CA ALA A 2 -3.34 75.31 2.82
C ALA A 2 -2.52 74.27 3.62
N SER A 3 -2.66 72.94 3.47
CA SER A 3 -2.56 72.01 2.33
C SER A 3 -1.20 71.96 1.66
N LEU A 4 -0.41 70.91 1.93
CA LEU A 4 0.49 70.27 0.96
C LEU A 4 0.68 68.79 1.33
N ALA A 5 0.04 67.92 0.54
CA ALA A 5 0.21 66.48 0.56
C ALA A 5 1.66 66.11 0.22
N ALA A 6 2.36 65.48 1.16
CA ALA A 6 3.70 64.96 0.91
C ALA A 6 3.65 63.45 0.63
N SER A 7 3.70 63.16 -0.67
CA SER A 7 4.46 62.06 -1.26
C SER A 7 4.04 60.63 -0.93
N LEU A 8 3.16 60.10 -1.80
CA LEU A 8 3.06 58.68 -2.10
C LEU A 8 4.45 58.18 -2.54
N ARG A 9 5.14 57.43 -1.69
CA ARG A 9 6.29 56.61 -2.11
C ARG A 9 5.77 55.40 -2.87
N SER A 10 5.54 55.62 -4.15
CA SER A 10 5.40 54.58 -5.16
C SER A 10 6.75 53.89 -5.40
N LEU A 11 6.67 52.64 -5.89
CA LEU A 11 7.68 51.85 -6.64
C LEU A 11 8.60 50.99 -5.73
N THR A 12 8.80 49.67 -5.93
CA THR A 12 8.48 48.72 -7.00
C THR A 12 8.61 47.29 -6.44
N LEU A 13 7.67 46.38 -6.74
CA LEU A 13 7.84 44.95 -6.51
C LEU A 13 8.81 44.38 -7.55
N ASN A 14 9.98 43.94 -7.11
CA ASN A 14 10.94 43.26 -7.98
C ASN A 14 10.54 41.78 -8.12
N THR A 15 9.66 41.46 -9.07
CA THR A 15 9.36 40.07 -9.42
C THR A 15 10.39 39.56 -10.42
N ALA A 16 11.34 38.76 -9.93
CA ALA A 16 12.24 38.02 -10.80
C ALA A 16 11.45 36.98 -11.61
N ARG A 17 11.43 37.14 -12.93
CA ARG A 17 10.83 36.21 -13.89
C ARG A 17 11.76 35.02 -14.08
N ALA A 18 11.47 33.90 -13.43
CA ALA A 18 12.19 32.64 -13.67
C ALA A 18 11.78 32.07 -15.03
N THR A 19 12.74 31.99 -15.96
CA THR A 19 12.59 31.35 -17.26
C THR A 19 12.68 29.84 -17.13
N ILE A 20 11.65 29.14 -17.59
CA ILE A 20 11.59 27.67 -17.68
C ILE A 20 12.33 27.23 -18.95
N PRO A 21 13.37 26.38 -18.89
CA PRO A 21 13.90 25.75 -20.09
C PRO A 21 12.94 24.66 -20.57
N ARG A 22 12.45 24.84 -21.81
CA ARG A 22 11.70 23.86 -22.61
C ARG A 22 12.73 23.00 -23.35
N VAL A 23 12.80 21.70 -23.06
CA VAL A 23 13.61 20.76 -23.84
C VAL A 23 12.81 19.50 -24.15
N GLY A 24 12.62 19.26 -25.45
CA GLY A 24 12.71 17.94 -26.08
C GLY A 24 11.54 16.97 -25.91
N ALA A 25 10.63 16.97 -26.88
CA ALA A 25 9.78 15.81 -27.15
C ALA A 25 10.62 14.68 -27.76
N THR A 26 10.64 13.51 -27.12
CA THR A 26 10.99 12.25 -27.77
C THR A 26 9.77 11.34 -27.79
N THR A 27 9.42 10.96 -28.99
CA THR A 27 8.27 10.18 -29.43
C THR A 27 8.37 8.71 -29.02
N THR A 28 7.21 8.14 -28.66
CA THR A 28 6.77 6.75 -28.90
C THR A 28 7.74 5.59 -28.63
N THR A 29 7.43 4.76 -27.64
CA THR A 29 7.23 3.32 -27.91
C THR A 29 6.21 2.72 -26.95
N THR A 30 5.22 2.08 -27.56
CA THR A 30 3.99 1.51 -27.04
C THR A 30 4.24 0.31 -26.14
N ALA A 31 3.44 0.18 -25.09
CA ALA A 31 3.33 -1.05 -24.29
C ALA A 31 2.68 -2.17 -25.11
N THR A 32 3.24 -3.38 -25.04
CA THR A 32 2.45 -4.62 -25.09
C THR A 32 3.04 -5.66 -24.15
N ARG A 33 2.23 -6.06 -23.17
CA ARG A 33 2.45 -7.28 -22.38
C ARG A 33 2.17 -8.46 -23.29
N ALA A 34 3.19 -9.27 -23.59
CA ALA A 34 2.96 -10.62 -24.12
C ALA A 34 3.13 -11.62 -22.96
N LEU A 35 1.99 -12.06 -22.42
CA LEU A 35 1.87 -13.30 -21.66
C LEU A 35 1.86 -14.43 -22.68
N SER A 36 2.97 -15.17 -22.80
CA SER A 36 3.03 -16.34 -23.67
C SER A 36 3.02 -17.62 -22.84
N THR A 37 1.82 -18.21 -22.81
CA THR A 37 1.50 -19.63 -22.93
C THR A 37 2.23 -20.64 -22.06
N ALA A 38 1.45 -21.24 -21.15
CA ALA A 38 1.71 -22.56 -20.58
C ALA A 38 2.04 -23.59 -21.68
N ILE A 39 3.13 -24.34 -21.49
CA ILE A 39 3.27 -25.66 -22.06
C ILE A 39 3.31 -26.65 -20.91
N LEU A 40 2.15 -27.29 -20.76
CA LEU A 40 1.87 -28.45 -19.95
C LEU A 40 2.64 -29.65 -20.53
N THR A 41 3.89 -29.86 -20.11
CA THR A 41 4.52 -31.16 -20.33
C THR A 41 4.00 -32.12 -19.26
N LYS A 42 3.11 -32.99 -19.72
CA LYS A 42 2.71 -34.24 -19.05
C LYS A 42 3.98 -34.97 -18.62
N GLN A 43 4.25 -35.03 -17.32
CA GLN A 43 5.19 -36.03 -16.80
C GLN A 43 4.36 -37.27 -16.43
N PRO A 44 4.50 -38.39 -17.17
CA PRO A 44 3.80 -39.60 -16.83
C PRO A 44 4.33 -40.15 -15.51
N ALA A 45 3.38 -40.62 -14.71
CA ALA A 45 3.59 -41.31 -13.45
C ALA A 45 4.62 -42.43 -13.59
N GLN A 46 5.79 -42.26 -12.97
CA GLN A 46 6.60 -43.40 -12.57
C GLN A 46 6.13 -43.83 -11.19
N ARG A 47 5.29 -44.87 -11.20
CA ARG A 47 5.04 -45.73 -10.06
C ARG A 47 6.38 -46.27 -9.57
N THR A 48 6.81 -45.85 -8.39
CA THR A 48 7.70 -46.67 -7.57
C THR A 48 6.89 -47.09 -6.37
N GLU A 49 6.54 -48.36 -6.39
CA GLU A 49 5.82 -49.03 -5.33
C GLU A 49 6.63 -49.06 -4.03
N SER A 50 5.88 -48.98 -2.93
CA SER A 50 6.13 -49.65 -1.66
C SER A 50 7.59 -49.82 -1.22
N VAL A 51 8.06 -48.84 -0.45
CA VAL A 51 9.08 -49.10 0.57
C VAL A 51 8.53 -48.66 1.93
N LEU A 52 8.17 -49.67 2.71
CA LEU A 52 8.12 -49.67 4.18
C LEU A 52 6.97 -48.92 4.85
N ALA A 53 5.82 -49.58 4.83
CA ALA A 53 4.97 -49.67 5.99
C ALA A 53 5.77 -50.28 7.17
N ALA A 54 6.28 -49.46 8.10
CA ALA A 54 6.78 -49.93 9.40
C ALA A 54 7.03 -48.79 10.41
N PHE A 55 6.11 -47.83 10.57
CA PHE A 55 6.06 -47.06 11.82
C PHE A 55 4.61 -46.92 12.25
N GLY A 56 4.21 -47.73 13.22
CA GLY A 56 2.97 -47.59 13.95
C GLY A 56 2.97 -46.26 14.68
N GLN A 57 2.43 -45.22 14.04
CA GLN A 57 2.18 -43.95 14.68
C GLN A 57 0.76 -44.02 15.25
N LYS A 58 0.69 -44.06 16.58
CA LYS A 58 -0.54 -43.82 17.31
C LYS A 58 -1.22 -42.58 16.73
N ALA A 59 -2.46 -42.74 16.29
CA ALA A 59 -3.36 -41.64 15.97
C ALA A 59 -3.68 -40.87 17.26
N ALA A 60 -2.71 -40.10 17.76
CA ALA A 60 -2.98 -39.03 18.70
C ALA A 60 -3.67 -37.94 17.90
N ALA A 61 -4.90 -37.61 18.30
CA ALA A 61 -5.73 -36.57 17.73
C ALA A 61 -4.90 -35.31 17.44
N VAL A 62 -4.54 -35.11 16.17
CA VAL A 62 -4.05 -33.84 15.67
C VAL A 62 -5.26 -32.93 15.68
N GLY A 63 -5.47 -32.26 16.81
CA GLY A 63 -6.44 -31.20 16.91
C GLY A 63 -6.20 -30.22 15.76
N ASN A 64 -7.27 -29.86 15.05
CA ASN A 64 -7.28 -28.87 13.99
C ASN A 64 -6.77 -27.53 14.55
N ALA A 65 -5.46 -27.36 14.64
CA ALA A 65 -4.82 -26.08 14.79
C ALA A 65 -5.00 -25.37 13.44
N VAL A 66 -6.17 -24.75 13.26
CA VAL A 66 -6.42 -23.83 12.17
C VAL A 66 -5.40 -22.72 12.32
N VAL A 67 -4.27 -22.85 11.62
CA VAL A 67 -3.29 -21.79 11.44
C VAL A 67 -4.02 -20.70 10.68
N GLN A 68 -4.63 -19.78 11.43
CA GLN A 68 -5.38 -18.68 10.86
C GLN A 68 -4.38 -17.85 10.06
N GLN A 69 -4.45 -17.96 8.73
CA GLN A 69 -3.58 -17.21 7.84
C GLN A 69 -3.69 -15.72 8.19
N THR A 70 -2.62 -15.17 8.74
CA THR A 70 -2.53 -13.74 9.06
C THR A 70 -2.50 -12.96 7.75
N ARG A 71 -3.68 -12.71 7.18
CA ARG A 71 -3.85 -11.73 6.10
C ARG A 71 -3.32 -10.38 6.62
N GLY A 72 -2.51 -9.73 5.80
CA GLY A 72 -1.91 -8.43 6.10
C GLY A 72 -2.95 -7.30 6.23
N MET A 73 -2.47 -6.05 6.20
CA MET A 73 -3.32 -4.87 6.37
C MET A 73 -4.10 -4.55 5.09
N LYS A 74 -5.41 -4.28 5.20
CA LYS A 74 -6.24 -3.92 4.05
C LYS A 74 -6.30 -2.40 3.85
N VAL A 75 -6.22 -1.92 2.61
CA VAL A 75 -6.30 -0.49 2.32
C VAL A 75 -7.70 -0.12 1.81
N HIS A 76 -8.25 0.97 2.32
CA HIS A 76 -9.59 1.47 2.01
C HIS A 76 -9.59 3.00 1.95
N SER A 77 -10.43 3.59 1.10
CA SER A 77 -10.56 5.05 1.02
C SER A 77 -11.19 5.67 2.28
N SER A 78 -12.07 4.93 2.95
CA SER A 78 -12.66 5.30 4.24
C SER A 78 -12.53 4.16 5.24
N VAL A 79 -12.18 4.51 6.48
CA VAL A 79 -11.94 3.53 7.56
C VAL A 79 -12.97 3.72 8.66
N LYS A 80 -13.56 2.59 9.09
CA LYS A 80 -14.57 2.54 10.16
C LYS A 80 -14.17 1.48 11.19
N LYS A 81 -14.56 1.69 12.46
CA LYS A 81 -14.41 0.68 13.52
C LYS A 81 -15.41 -0.44 13.28
N ARG A 82 -14.95 -1.69 13.36
CA ARG A 82 -15.79 -2.90 13.24
C ARG A 82 -16.12 -3.56 14.58
N CYS A 83 -15.43 -3.14 15.64
CA CYS A 83 -15.43 -3.79 16.93
C CYS A 83 -15.07 -2.77 18.03
N GLU A 84 -15.36 -3.11 19.28
CA GLU A 84 -15.02 -2.28 20.46
C GLU A 84 -13.50 -2.12 20.64
N HIS A 85 -12.75 -3.19 20.36
CA HIS A 85 -11.29 -3.23 20.46
C HIS A 85 -10.56 -2.49 19.32
N CYS A 86 -11.31 -1.96 18.35
CA CYS A 86 -10.77 -1.33 17.16
C CYS A 86 -10.44 0.14 17.45
N LYS A 87 -9.17 0.51 17.38
CA LYS A 87 -8.69 1.89 17.64
C LYS A 87 -8.27 2.55 16.34
N ILE A 88 -8.63 3.82 16.20
CA ILE A 88 -8.21 4.66 15.08
C ILE A 88 -6.99 5.45 15.52
N VAL A 89 -5.90 5.37 14.75
CA VAL A 89 -4.63 6.05 15.04
C VAL A 89 -4.07 6.66 13.76
N ARG A 90 -3.51 7.88 13.84
CA ARG A 90 -2.72 8.47 12.75
C ARG A 90 -1.25 8.09 12.91
N ARG A 91 -0.61 7.63 11.84
CA ARG A 91 0.81 7.26 11.81
C ARG A 91 1.47 7.79 10.55
N LYS A 92 2.80 7.85 10.55
CA LYS A 92 3.61 8.42 9.45
C LYS A 92 3.24 9.88 9.16
N ALA A 93 3.03 10.67 10.20
CA ALA A 93 2.91 12.12 10.05
C ALA A 93 4.31 12.74 10.01
N GLY A 94 4.47 13.81 9.24
CA GLY A 94 5.73 14.55 9.12
C GLY A 94 5.46 16.04 8.90
N LYS A 95 6.52 16.86 8.83
CA LYS A 95 6.35 18.32 8.68
C LYS A 95 5.57 18.73 7.42
N ARG A 96 5.62 17.90 6.38
CA ARG A 96 4.98 18.18 5.08
C ARG A 96 3.62 17.49 4.87
N HIS A 97 3.23 16.54 5.73
CA HIS A 97 2.01 15.74 5.52
C HIS A 97 1.39 15.24 6.83
N ASN A 98 0.06 15.15 6.85
CA ASN A 98 -0.75 14.79 8.02
C ASN A 98 -0.77 13.27 8.35
N GLY A 99 -0.05 12.47 7.56
CA GLY A 99 0.03 11.00 7.69
C GLY A 99 -1.26 10.27 7.30
N TYR A 100 -1.28 8.96 7.54
CA TYR A 100 -2.42 8.10 7.21
C TYR A 100 -3.18 7.68 8.46
N LEU A 101 -4.50 7.49 8.33
CA LEU A 101 -5.31 6.82 9.35
C LEU A 101 -5.12 5.31 9.28
N TYR A 102 -4.97 4.68 10.44
CA TYR A 102 -4.89 3.24 10.60
C TYR A 102 -5.97 2.79 11.60
N VAL A 103 -6.61 1.67 11.30
CA VAL A 103 -7.40 0.90 12.26
C VAL A 103 -6.52 -0.23 12.78
N ILE A 104 -6.31 -0.23 14.09
CA ILE A 104 -5.60 -1.30 14.79
C ILE A 104 -6.58 -2.07 15.67
N CYS A 105 -6.43 -3.39 15.72
CA CYS A 105 -7.25 -4.26 16.55
C CYS A 105 -6.34 -5.35 17.12
N LYS A 106 -6.39 -5.54 18.45
CA LYS A 106 -5.64 -6.60 19.13
C LYS A 106 -6.39 -7.94 19.09
N ALA A 107 -7.72 -7.88 19.20
CA ALA A 107 -8.58 -9.07 19.27
C ALA A 107 -8.69 -9.82 17.93
N ASN A 108 -8.74 -9.10 16.80
CA ASN A 108 -8.88 -9.74 15.49
C ASN A 108 -8.02 -9.05 14.41
N PRO A 109 -7.05 -9.77 13.80
CA PRO A 109 -6.17 -9.20 12.77
C PRO A 109 -6.90 -8.82 11.47
N ARG A 110 -8.09 -9.39 11.21
CA ARG A 110 -8.90 -9.07 10.01
C ARG A 110 -9.44 -7.64 10.00
N HIS A 111 -9.43 -6.95 11.14
CA HIS A 111 -9.90 -5.57 11.24
C HIS A 111 -8.82 -4.53 10.91
N LYS A 112 -7.55 -4.94 10.72
CA LYS A 112 -6.45 -4.02 10.45
C LYS A 112 -6.62 -3.38 9.06
N GLN A 113 -6.82 -2.06 9.03
CA GLN A 113 -7.05 -1.29 7.80
C GLN A 113 -6.25 0.02 7.75
N ARG A 114 -5.82 0.47 6.56
CA ARG A 114 -5.18 1.79 6.31
C ARG A 114 -6.08 2.65 5.42
N GLN A 115 -6.14 3.94 5.68
CA GLN A 115 -6.69 4.93 4.76
C GLN A 115 -5.69 5.25 3.66
N ASP A 116 -6.12 5.19 2.39
CA ASP A 116 -5.35 5.76 1.28
C ASP A 116 -5.52 7.28 1.18
#